data_AF-A0A7Y5LXF6-F1
#
_entry.id   AF-A0A7Y5LXF6-F1
#
_cell.length_a   1.000
_cell.length_b   1.000
_cell.length_c   1.000
_cell.angle_alpha   90.00
_cell.angle_beta   90.00
_cell.angle_gamma   90.00
#
_symmetry.space_group_name_H-M   'P 1'
#
loop_
_entity.id
_entity.type
_entity.pdbx_description
1 polymer ?
#
loop_
_entity_poly.entity_id
_entity_poly.type
_entity_poly.pdbx_seq_one_letter_code
_entity_poly.pdbx_strand_id
1 'polypeptide(L)'
;MSPGGRNPAPAAAKNNTLLFAGIGGGALLLIVIVAALVMNKGGDAKGKGSSGKGETAADARFEKLKALREDSAQYAYEYAEECEKRADRAQAEEYYLKAVKLDPNHDFAQRKLQSWWDEIKKPACNGDLAKLTEGLAWLEKAKLEATRTTLAEWLVKQDPENSTARKILGHEQFDGKWYTADEMDLVKVAAAKRVEHAEYDKLTPRGKKVFSLKNDYEKSFGEKKKHFQDCGPDAPYLLLCEDSPNYSADLVLGDFKGVVKTLYDLFFQRYSKLFDVQSFGENEVCFIYIFESRQRYIESTGAPYFAGGHFDTQKGQIFIYMDTPDKYETIFHEGIHQLVHTISQMKVEKLTERRNVNMFWFTEGIATFFEGFKRDAQGGFILGEISQKYLPTAKQLVTTGKHMKLTEIMKLSYVDFSRRSGDPKFVMNMYSQSWSIVYFLYKFDGGKYKDKFETYYKSEVAQKGSFDAAKAAFGDLDQLNKEYEEFVKNLK
;
A
#
# COMPACT_ATOMS: atom_id res chain seq x y z
N MET A 1 -44.29 -3.01 60.54
CA MET A 1 -43.44 -1.79 60.55
C MET A 1 -42.37 -1.97 59.48
N SER A 2 -42.31 -1.05 58.51
CA SER A 2 -41.35 -0.91 57.38
C SER A 2 -39.86 -0.98 57.82
N PRO A 3 -38.84 -1.04 56.93
CA PRO A 3 -38.78 -0.69 55.49
C PRO A 3 -38.04 -1.72 54.59
N GLY A 4 -38.09 -1.72 53.25
CA GLY A 4 -38.04 -0.61 52.31
C GLY A 4 -36.60 -0.35 51.84
N GLY A 5 -35.99 -1.29 51.10
CA GLY A 5 -34.62 -1.19 50.56
C GLY A 5 -34.62 -1.03 49.05
N ARG A 6 -34.16 0.14 48.57
CA ARG A 6 -34.00 0.49 47.15
C ARG A 6 -32.73 -0.17 46.59
N ASN A 7 -32.84 -0.78 45.41
CA ASN A 7 -31.69 -1.18 44.59
C ASN A 7 -30.97 0.08 44.06
N PRO A 8 -29.63 0.19 44.19
CA PRO A 8 -28.87 1.17 43.42
C PRO A 8 -28.62 0.65 42.01
N ALA A 9 -28.80 1.52 41.02
CA ALA A 9 -28.42 1.31 39.63
C ALA A 9 -26.90 1.10 39.50
N PRO A 10 -26.43 0.31 38.51
CA PRO A 10 -25.00 0.12 38.30
C PRO A 10 -24.36 1.39 37.73
N ALA A 11 -23.27 1.81 38.35
CA ALA A 11 -22.42 2.89 37.89
C ALA A 11 -21.82 2.55 36.51
N ALA A 12 -21.94 3.49 35.57
CA ALA A 12 -21.33 3.42 34.26
C ALA A 12 -19.80 3.34 34.38
N ALA A 13 -19.23 2.21 33.98
CA ALA A 13 -17.79 2.08 33.79
C ALA A 13 -17.35 2.98 32.63
N LYS A 14 -16.52 3.97 32.94
CA LYS A 14 -15.84 4.78 31.93
C LYS A 14 -14.81 3.90 31.23
N ASN A 15 -15.08 3.55 29.97
CA ASN A 15 -14.12 2.91 29.10
C ASN A 15 -12.98 3.90 28.79
N ASN A 16 -11.85 3.73 29.48
CA ASN A 16 -10.58 4.32 29.08
C ASN A 16 -10.03 3.49 27.92
N THR A 17 -10.47 3.79 26.71
CA THR A 17 -9.81 3.33 25.49
C THR A 17 -8.53 4.15 25.32
N LEU A 18 -7.42 3.65 25.88
CA LEU A 18 -6.08 4.14 25.56
C LEU A 18 -5.75 3.67 24.13
N LEU A 19 -5.91 4.58 23.16
CA LEU A 19 -5.30 4.44 21.84
C LEU A 19 -3.78 4.56 22.00
N PHE A 20 -3.07 3.45 21.84
CA PHE A 20 -1.63 3.47 21.58
C PHE A 20 -1.42 3.89 20.12
N ALA A 21 -1.18 5.18 19.91
CA ALA A 21 -0.61 5.68 18.67
C ALA A 21 0.90 5.39 18.68
N GLY A 22 1.32 4.42 17.88
CA GLY A 22 2.72 4.18 17.56
C GLY A 22 3.28 5.37 16.78
N ILE A 23 4.38 5.91 17.30
CA ILE A 23 5.13 7.04 16.73
C ILE A 23 5.80 6.58 15.43
N GLY A 24 5.24 6.99 14.29
CA GLY A 24 5.90 6.95 12.99
C GLY A 24 6.58 8.29 12.72
N GLY A 25 7.90 8.35 12.86
CA GLY A 25 8.72 9.48 12.45
C GLY A 25 9.02 9.41 10.95
N GLY A 26 8.62 10.44 10.20
CA GLY A 26 8.87 10.55 8.76
C GLY A 26 8.90 12.01 8.28
N ALA A 27 10.12 12.47 8.03
CA ALA A 27 10.61 13.53 7.13
C ALA A 27 9.67 14.64 6.61
N LEU A 28 10.10 15.89 6.85
CA LEU A 28 9.72 17.09 6.10
C LEU A 28 10.91 17.49 5.22
N LEU A 29 10.77 17.34 3.90
CA LEU A 29 11.69 17.88 2.89
C LEU A 29 10.87 18.81 2.00
N LEU A 30 11.21 20.10 1.97
CA LEU A 30 10.61 21.05 1.04
C LEU A 30 11.72 21.84 0.34
N ILE A 31 11.70 21.68 -0.98
CA ILE A 31 12.58 22.26 -2.01
C ILE A 31 12.14 23.70 -2.28
N VAL A 32 13.09 24.62 -2.45
CA VAL A 32 12.91 25.82 -3.29
C VAL A 32 14.18 26.03 -4.12
N ILE A 33 14.04 25.96 -5.45
CA ILE A 33 15.01 26.41 -6.46
C ILE A 33 14.28 27.41 -7.36
N VAL A 34 14.80 28.64 -7.49
CA VAL A 34 14.99 29.47 -8.72
C VAL A 34 15.89 30.63 -8.24
N ALA A 35 16.92 31.18 -8.90
CA ALA A 35 17.28 31.30 -10.31
C ALA A 35 18.79 31.54 -10.43
N ALA A 36 19.41 31.06 -11.52
CA ALA A 36 20.72 31.49 -11.96
C ALA A 36 20.73 31.67 -13.48
N LEU A 37 21.46 32.72 -13.89
CA LEU A 37 22.15 32.94 -15.16
C LEU A 37 21.34 33.44 -16.37
N VAL A 38 21.65 34.68 -16.76
CA VAL A 38 22.26 34.96 -18.07
C VAL A 38 23.38 36.00 -17.91
N MET A 39 24.63 35.55 -18.03
CA MET A 39 25.70 36.30 -18.70
C MET A 39 26.08 35.46 -19.92
N ASN A 40 26.28 36.05 -21.10
CA ASN A 40 27.60 36.16 -21.76
C ASN A 40 27.50 36.52 -23.27
N LYS A 41 28.31 37.53 -23.63
CA LYS A 41 29.20 37.63 -24.82
C LYS A 41 28.69 37.80 -26.26
N GLY A 42 29.30 38.83 -26.87
CA GLY A 42 29.93 38.80 -28.20
C GLY A 42 29.15 39.57 -29.26
N GLY A 43 29.70 40.44 -30.09
CA GLY A 43 31.09 40.82 -30.36
C GLY A 43 31.08 41.90 -31.46
N ASP A 44 32.20 42.61 -31.59
CA ASP A 44 32.42 43.73 -32.52
C ASP A 44 32.31 43.34 -34.01
N ALA A 45 31.76 44.25 -34.82
CA ALA A 45 32.07 44.34 -36.24
C ALA A 45 32.05 45.82 -36.70
N LYS A 46 33.24 46.34 -37.06
CA LYS A 46 33.41 47.58 -37.82
C LYS A 46 33.08 47.34 -39.29
N GLY A 47 32.25 48.21 -39.88
CA GLY A 47 32.07 48.32 -41.33
C GLY A 47 31.74 49.76 -41.74
N LYS A 48 32.67 50.40 -42.46
CA LYS A 48 32.48 51.71 -43.13
C LYS A 48 31.62 51.52 -44.38
N GLY A 49 30.77 52.50 -44.72
CA GLY A 49 30.24 52.60 -46.09
C GLY A 49 28.99 53.48 -46.29
N SER A 50 29.22 54.79 -46.42
CA SER A 50 28.60 55.68 -47.43
C SER A 50 27.38 55.18 -48.23
N SER A 51 26.24 55.87 -48.09
CA SER A 51 25.65 56.79 -49.09
C SER A 51 24.14 56.90 -48.88
N GLY A 52 23.67 58.13 -48.69
CA GLY A 52 22.27 58.42 -48.43
C GLY A 52 21.37 58.19 -49.64
N LYS A 53 20.14 57.76 -49.34
CA LYS A 53 18.93 57.97 -50.15
C LYS A 53 17.73 57.84 -49.20
N GLY A 54 17.08 58.99 -48.96
CA GLY A 54 15.76 59.18 -48.36
C GLY A 54 15.41 58.29 -47.17
N GLU A 55 15.63 58.77 -45.94
CA GLU A 55 14.88 58.27 -44.78
C GLU A 55 13.39 58.36 -45.10
N THR A 56 12.76 57.21 -45.26
CA THR A 56 11.31 57.14 -45.35
C THR A 56 10.75 57.50 -43.97
N ALA A 57 9.53 58.01 -43.89
CA ALA A 57 8.89 58.28 -42.60
C ALA A 57 8.83 57.03 -41.67
N ALA A 58 9.00 55.83 -42.22
CA ALA A 58 9.14 54.59 -41.46
C ALA A 58 10.51 54.46 -40.76
N ASP A 59 11.60 54.92 -41.37
CA ASP A 59 12.96 54.83 -40.82
C ASP A 59 13.13 55.74 -39.60
N ALA A 60 12.60 56.97 -39.68
CA ALA A 60 12.60 57.91 -38.56
C ALA A 60 11.78 57.42 -37.35
N ARG A 61 10.70 56.65 -37.58
CA ARG A 61 9.89 56.07 -36.51
C ARG A 61 10.57 54.84 -35.88
N PHE A 62 11.33 54.08 -36.66
CA PHE A 62 12.12 52.94 -36.16
C PHE A 62 13.30 53.38 -35.26
N GLU A 63 13.97 54.49 -35.58
CA GLU A 63 14.98 55.07 -34.69
C GLU A 63 14.37 55.59 -33.38
N LYS A 64 13.13 56.08 -33.40
CA LYS A 64 12.39 56.48 -32.19
C LYS A 64 12.03 55.27 -31.31
N LEU A 65 11.69 54.14 -31.91
CA LEU A 65 11.44 52.87 -31.20
C LEU A 65 12.69 52.35 -30.47
N LYS A 66 13.90 52.52 -31.04
CA LYS A 66 15.16 52.14 -30.38
C LYS A 66 15.45 52.95 -29.11
N ALA A 67 14.90 54.15 -29.00
CA ALA A 67 15.05 54.99 -27.82
C ALA A 67 14.10 54.57 -26.68
N LEU A 68 13.06 53.81 -26.97
CA LEU A 68 12.16 53.23 -25.98
C LEU A 68 12.73 51.90 -25.49
N ARG A 69 12.50 51.58 -24.22
CA ARG A 69 12.86 50.25 -23.72
C ARG A 69 11.91 49.21 -24.29
N GLU A 70 12.45 48.09 -24.76
CA GLU A 70 11.69 46.96 -25.34
C GLU A 70 10.66 46.34 -24.36
N ASP A 71 10.81 46.62 -23.07
CA ASP A 71 9.92 46.20 -21.98
C ASP A 71 8.89 47.28 -21.58
N SER A 72 8.78 48.38 -22.32
CA SER A 72 7.76 49.42 -22.06
C SER A 72 6.46 49.16 -22.82
N ALA A 73 5.33 49.50 -22.20
CA ALA A 73 4.01 49.40 -22.84
C ALA A 73 3.92 50.25 -24.11
N GLN A 74 4.52 51.44 -24.11
CA GLN A 74 4.57 52.34 -25.26
C GLN A 74 5.34 51.74 -26.44
N TYR A 75 6.50 51.11 -26.19
CA TYR A 75 7.23 50.40 -27.24
C TYR A 75 6.36 49.28 -27.84
N ALA A 76 5.70 48.50 -26.98
CA ALA A 76 4.85 47.42 -27.45
C ALA A 76 3.67 47.93 -28.30
N TYR A 77 3.01 49.03 -27.90
CA TYR A 77 1.95 49.66 -28.69
C TYR A 77 2.45 50.20 -30.04
N GLU A 78 3.56 50.93 -30.05
CA GLU A 78 4.10 51.52 -31.29
C GLU A 78 4.57 50.43 -32.26
N TYR A 79 5.16 49.35 -31.74
CA TYR A 79 5.51 48.19 -32.55
C TYR A 79 4.28 47.50 -33.13
N ALA A 80 3.21 47.37 -32.33
CA ALA A 80 1.93 46.84 -32.81
C ALA A 80 1.33 47.66 -33.97
N GLU A 81 1.38 49.00 -33.90
CA GLU A 81 0.93 49.85 -35.01
C GLU A 81 1.74 49.64 -36.29
N GLU A 82 3.06 49.43 -36.17
CA GLU A 82 3.90 49.16 -37.32
C GLU A 82 3.64 47.78 -37.93
N CYS A 83 3.39 46.76 -37.10
CA CYS A 83 2.90 45.46 -37.56
C CYS A 83 1.56 45.61 -38.31
N GLU A 84 0.63 46.41 -37.80
CA GLU A 84 -0.66 46.66 -38.44
C GLU A 84 -0.52 47.31 -39.82
N LYS A 85 0.38 48.29 -39.95
CA LYS A 85 0.69 48.93 -41.26
C LYS A 85 1.29 47.95 -42.28
N ARG A 86 1.98 46.92 -41.81
CA ARG A 86 2.52 45.83 -42.66
C ARG A 86 1.48 44.75 -42.95
N ALA A 87 0.23 44.94 -42.52
CA ALA A 87 -0.84 43.95 -42.56
C ALA A 87 -0.50 42.66 -41.79
N ASP A 88 0.42 42.71 -40.84
CA ASP A 88 0.75 41.60 -39.92
C ASP A 88 -0.11 41.71 -38.66
N ARG A 89 -1.40 41.38 -38.83
CA ARG A 89 -2.41 41.53 -37.76
C ARG A 89 -2.12 40.63 -36.56
N ALA A 90 -1.53 39.46 -36.77
CA ALA A 90 -1.20 38.52 -35.69
C ALA A 90 -0.12 39.10 -34.78
N GLN A 91 0.98 39.60 -35.37
CA GLN A 91 2.04 40.24 -34.59
C GLN A 91 1.57 41.53 -33.91
N ALA A 92 0.72 42.30 -34.59
CA ALA A 92 0.11 43.50 -34.01
C ALA A 92 -0.72 43.19 -32.76
N GLU A 93 -1.55 42.13 -32.78
CA GLU A 93 -2.32 41.74 -31.59
C GLU A 93 -1.43 41.37 -30.41
N GLU A 94 -0.42 40.53 -30.65
CA GLU A 94 0.50 40.07 -29.61
C GLU A 94 1.12 41.27 -28.88
N TYR A 95 1.53 42.27 -29.64
CA TYR A 95 2.14 43.48 -29.10
C TYR A 95 1.13 44.46 -28.49
N TYR A 96 -0.11 44.56 -28.99
CA TYR A 96 -1.17 45.31 -28.30
C TYR A 96 -1.52 44.66 -26.94
N LEU A 97 -1.60 43.33 -26.87
CA LEU A 97 -1.82 42.59 -25.62
C LEU A 97 -0.63 42.75 -24.67
N LYS A 98 0.60 42.70 -25.19
CA LYS A 98 1.81 42.97 -24.41
C LYS A 98 1.80 44.38 -23.85
N ALA A 99 1.35 45.38 -24.61
CA ALA A 99 1.20 46.75 -24.13
C ALA A 99 0.23 46.86 -22.95
N VAL A 100 -0.97 46.27 -23.05
CA VAL A 100 -1.96 46.25 -21.96
C VAL A 100 -1.48 45.47 -20.74
N LYS A 101 -0.72 44.38 -20.93
CA LYS A 101 -0.12 43.62 -19.82
C LYS A 101 0.93 44.43 -19.06
N LEU A 102 1.74 45.19 -19.78
CA LEU A 102 2.79 46.05 -19.20
C LEU A 102 2.20 47.30 -18.55
N ASP A 103 1.12 47.85 -19.12
CA ASP A 103 0.36 48.96 -18.54
C ASP A 103 -1.16 48.71 -18.73
N PRO A 104 -1.84 48.22 -17.69
CA PRO A 104 -3.28 47.99 -17.72
C PRO A 104 -4.14 49.24 -17.94
N ASN A 105 -3.56 50.45 -17.96
CA ASN A 105 -4.26 51.70 -18.28
C ASN A 105 -3.87 52.26 -19.66
N HIS A 106 -3.24 51.46 -20.52
CA HIS A 106 -2.82 51.90 -21.84
C HIS A 106 -4.01 52.04 -22.83
N ASP A 107 -4.74 53.15 -22.71
CA ASP A 107 -6.01 53.45 -23.42
C ASP A 107 -6.01 53.19 -24.93
N PHE A 108 -4.89 53.42 -25.62
CA PHE A 108 -4.82 53.23 -27.07
C PHE A 108 -4.80 51.77 -27.48
N ALA A 109 -4.04 50.94 -26.75
CA ALA A 109 -3.96 49.51 -26.99
C ALA A 109 -5.32 48.85 -26.67
N GLN A 110 -5.95 49.28 -25.58
CA GLN A 110 -7.30 48.84 -25.23
C GLN A 110 -8.33 49.22 -26.28
N ARG A 111 -8.35 50.47 -26.75
CA ARG A 111 -9.28 50.90 -27.81
C ARG A 111 -9.08 50.14 -29.11
N LYS A 112 -7.84 49.81 -29.46
CA LYS A 112 -7.52 49.03 -30.66
C LYS A 112 -8.03 47.59 -30.53
N LEU A 113 -7.71 46.90 -29.43
CA LEU A 113 -8.22 45.57 -29.15
C LEU A 113 -9.76 45.56 -29.10
N GLN A 114 -10.37 46.58 -28.48
CA GLN A 114 -11.81 46.76 -28.44
C GLN A 114 -12.42 46.97 -29.84
N SER A 115 -11.78 47.75 -30.71
CA SER A 115 -12.28 47.96 -32.08
C SER A 115 -12.27 46.67 -32.91
N TRP A 116 -11.23 45.84 -32.77
CA TRP A 116 -11.15 44.55 -33.44
C TRP A 116 -12.20 43.59 -32.88
N TRP A 117 -12.39 43.61 -31.56
CA TRP A 117 -13.45 42.87 -30.91
C TRP A 117 -14.84 43.31 -31.37
N ASP A 118 -15.07 44.61 -31.56
CA ASP A 118 -16.32 45.17 -32.05
C ASP A 118 -16.58 44.82 -33.53
N GLU A 119 -15.53 44.73 -34.36
CA GLU A 119 -15.62 44.21 -35.73
C GLU A 119 -16.07 42.75 -35.75
N ILE A 120 -15.54 41.92 -34.84
CA ILE A 120 -15.93 40.51 -34.67
C ILE A 120 -17.34 40.41 -34.07
N LYS A 121 -17.72 41.32 -33.16
CA LYS A 121 -19.03 41.35 -32.50
C LYS A 121 -20.15 41.94 -33.37
N LYS A 122 -19.86 42.82 -34.33
CA LYS A 122 -20.91 43.45 -35.16
C LYS A 122 -21.80 42.43 -35.87
N PRO A 123 -21.26 41.33 -36.43
CA PRO A 123 -22.04 40.18 -36.91
C PRO A 123 -22.70 39.36 -35.77
N ALA A 124 -22.07 39.30 -34.60
CA ALA A 124 -22.51 38.55 -33.42
C ALA A 124 -23.73 39.13 -32.70
N CYS A 125 -23.93 40.44 -32.75
CA CYS A 125 -25.00 41.15 -32.04
C CYS A 125 -26.43 40.78 -32.51
N ASN A 126 -26.57 39.98 -33.58
CA ASN A 126 -27.86 39.43 -33.99
C ASN A 126 -28.24 38.13 -33.25
N GLY A 127 -27.46 37.70 -32.24
CA GLY A 127 -27.74 36.49 -31.45
C GLY A 127 -27.47 35.17 -32.18
N ASP A 128 -26.80 35.23 -33.33
CA ASP A 128 -26.48 34.08 -34.17
C ASP A 128 -25.25 33.34 -33.61
N LEU A 129 -25.47 32.46 -32.64
CA LEU A 129 -24.42 31.67 -31.98
C LEU A 129 -23.61 30.81 -32.95
N ALA A 130 -24.19 30.43 -34.10
CA ALA A 130 -23.49 29.68 -35.14
C ALA A 130 -22.38 30.52 -35.78
N LYS A 131 -22.66 31.78 -36.13
CA LYS A 131 -21.65 32.71 -36.67
C LYS A 131 -20.54 33.03 -35.68
N LEU A 132 -20.86 33.11 -34.41
CA LEU A 132 -19.83 33.28 -33.37
C LEU A 132 -18.93 32.04 -33.24
N THR A 133 -19.51 30.85 -33.42
CA THR A 133 -18.76 29.60 -33.46
C THR A 133 -17.83 29.55 -34.68
N GLU A 134 -18.29 30.01 -35.85
CA GLU A 134 -17.44 30.20 -37.04
C GLU A 134 -16.33 31.22 -36.78
N GLY A 135 -16.61 32.27 -36.01
CA GLY A 135 -15.65 33.27 -35.56
C GLY A 135 -14.46 32.68 -34.80
N LEU A 136 -14.66 31.60 -34.02
CA LEU A 136 -13.57 30.91 -33.34
C LEU A 136 -12.54 30.29 -34.32
N ALA A 137 -13.00 29.74 -35.44
CA ALA A 137 -12.11 29.17 -36.47
C ALA A 137 -11.37 30.27 -37.24
N TRP A 138 -12.00 31.42 -37.45
CA TRP A 138 -11.33 32.59 -38.02
C TRP A 138 -10.23 33.11 -37.08
N LEU A 139 -10.51 33.23 -35.78
CA LEU A 139 -9.55 33.65 -34.77
C LEU A 139 -8.33 32.72 -34.68
N GLU A 140 -8.55 31.40 -34.78
CA GLU A 140 -7.48 30.41 -34.89
C GLU A 140 -6.61 30.63 -36.13
N LYS A 141 -7.21 30.81 -37.31
CA LYS A 141 -6.48 31.08 -38.56
C LYS A 141 -5.69 32.39 -38.49
N ALA A 142 -6.23 33.39 -37.78
CA ALA A 142 -5.60 34.67 -37.55
C ALA A 142 -4.54 34.64 -36.41
N LYS A 143 -4.38 33.50 -35.72
CA LYS A 143 -3.47 33.28 -34.58
C LYS A 143 -3.76 34.20 -33.38
N LEU A 144 -5.03 34.51 -33.15
CA LEU A 144 -5.48 35.44 -32.11
C LEU A 144 -5.96 34.69 -30.85
N GLU A 145 -5.06 33.99 -30.16
CA GLU A 145 -5.42 33.00 -29.14
C GLU A 145 -6.09 33.60 -27.89
N ALA A 146 -5.66 34.77 -27.41
CA ALA A 146 -6.26 35.39 -26.22
C ALA A 146 -7.73 35.80 -26.47
N THR A 147 -7.98 36.37 -27.65
CA THR A 147 -9.31 36.76 -28.11
C THR A 147 -10.19 35.54 -28.37
N ARG A 148 -9.61 34.47 -28.94
CA ARG A 148 -10.26 33.17 -29.14
C ARG A 148 -10.73 32.55 -27.83
N THR A 149 -9.89 32.52 -26.80
CA THR A 149 -10.25 32.02 -25.47
C THR A 149 -11.37 32.85 -24.83
N THR A 150 -11.26 34.18 -24.88
CA THR A 150 -12.29 35.08 -24.33
C THR A 150 -13.65 34.88 -25.00
N LEU A 151 -13.67 34.70 -26.33
CA LEU A 151 -14.90 34.40 -27.06
C LEU A 151 -15.45 33.02 -26.71
N ALA A 152 -14.60 32.02 -26.55
CA ALA A 152 -15.00 30.67 -26.16
C ALA A 152 -15.65 30.65 -24.76
N GLU A 153 -15.07 31.37 -23.78
CA GLU A 153 -15.67 31.53 -22.44
C GLU A 153 -17.06 32.18 -22.50
N TRP A 154 -17.19 33.22 -23.32
CA TRP A 154 -18.47 33.89 -23.50
C TRP A 154 -19.50 32.96 -24.16
N LEU A 155 -19.09 32.20 -25.18
CA LEU A 155 -19.96 31.25 -25.87
C LEU A 155 -20.43 30.13 -24.94
N VAL A 156 -19.56 29.57 -24.10
CA VAL A 156 -19.96 28.55 -23.10
C VAL A 156 -20.95 29.11 -22.08
N LYS A 157 -20.90 30.40 -21.75
CA LYS A 157 -21.89 31.06 -20.87
C LYS A 157 -23.26 31.21 -21.54
N GLN A 158 -23.31 31.41 -22.86
CA GLN A 158 -24.58 31.55 -23.61
C GLN A 158 -25.15 30.20 -24.04
N ASP A 159 -24.29 29.28 -24.46
CA ASP A 159 -24.62 27.93 -24.88
C ASP A 159 -23.67 26.94 -24.20
N PRO A 160 -24.08 26.40 -23.04
CA PRO A 160 -23.29 25.42 -22.31
C PRO A 160 -23.00 24.14 -23.08
N GLU A 161 -23.64 23.86 -24.22
CA GLU A 161 -23.39 22.65 -25.03
C GLU A 161 -22.56 22.94 -26.28
N ASN A 162 -22.04 24.16 -26.44
CA ASN A 162 -21.19 24.54 -27.57
C ASN A 162 -19.86 23.77 -27.55
N SER A 163 -19.82 22.65 -28.28
CA SER A 163 -18.67 21.73 -28.29
C SER A 163 -17.38 22.37 -28.80
N THR A 164 -17.46 23.31 -29.74
CA THR A 164 -16.30 24.01 -30.31
C THR A 164 -15.66 24.92 -29.26
N ALA A 165 -16.46 25.77 -28.61
CA ALA A 165 -15.99 26.65 -27.56
C ALA A 165 -15.41 25.86 -26.38
N ARG A 166 -16.06 24.78 -25.97
CA ARG A 166 -15.58 23.90 -24.90
C ARG A 166 -14.25 23.23 -25.21
N LYS A 167 -14.05 22.71 -26.42
CA LYS A 167 -12.77 22.14 -26.84
C LYS A 167 -11.64 23.16 -26.81
N ILE A 168 -11.91 24.41 -27.19
CA ILE A 168 -10.93 25.52 -27.12
C ILE A 168 -10.53 25.80 -25.67
N LEU A 169 -11.47 25.71 -24.73
CA LEU A 169 -11.21 25.84 -23.29
C LEU A 169 -10.57 24.60 -22.66
N GLY A 170 -10.23 23.58 -23.45
CA GLY A 170 -9.67 22.32 -22.94
C GLY A 170 -10.65 21.45 -22.19
N HIS A 171 -11.96 21.65 -22.36
CA HIS A 171 -12.97 20.78 -21.78
C HIS A 171 -13.11 19.48 -22.59
N GLU A 172 -13.36 18.37 -21.91
CA GLU A 172 -13.62 17.06 -22.51
C GLU A 172 -15.05 16.59 -22.20
N GLN A 173 -15.64 15.80 -23.10
CA GLN A 173 -16.97 15.22 -22.90
C GLN A 173 -16.85 13.77 -22.42
N PHE A 174 -17.53 13.41 -21.32
CA PHE A 174 -17.63 12.06 -20.81
C PHE A 174 -19.07 11.77 -20.39
N ASP A 175 -19.63 10.65 -20.85
CA ASP A 175 -21.02 10.24 -20.57
C ASP A 175 -22.05 11.36 -20.83
N GLY A 176 -21.89 12.07 -21.95
CA GLY A 176 -22.77 13.16 -22.38
C GLY A 176 -22.61 14.49 -21.63
N LYS A 177 -21.70 14.59 -20.64
CA LYS A 177 -21.44 15.82 -19.89
C LYS A 177 -20.05 16.38 -20.17
N TRP A 178 -19.93 17.69 -20.10
CA TRP A 178 -18.66 18.39 -20.28
C TRP A 178 -17.96 18.66 -18.94
N TYR A 179 -16.64 18.45 -18.92
CA TYR A 179 -15.80 18.64 -17.76
C TYR A 179 -14.57 19.47 -18.14
N THR A 180 -14.09 20.30 -17.22
CA THR A 180 -12.75 20.88 -17.35
C THR A 180 -11.68 19.78 -17.31
N ALA A 181 -10.43 20.10 -17.67
CA ALA A 181 -9.34 19.13 -17.60
C ALA A 181 -9.17 18.54 -16.19
N ASP A 182 -9.18 19.39 -15.16
CA ASP A 182 -9.04 18.97 -13.76
C ASP A 182 -10.24 18.11 -13.29
N GLU A 183 -11.46 18.46 -13.71
CA GLU A 183 -12.65 17.66 -13.41
C GLU A 183 -12.63 16.32 -14.15
N MET A 184 -12.12 16.30 -15.39
CA MET A 184 -12.06 15.10 -16.20
C MET A 184 -11.11 14.06 -15.60
N ASP A 185 -10.01 14.46 -15.00
CA ASP A 185 -9.12 13.55 -14.27
C ASP A 185 -9.86 12.87 -13.12
N LEU A 186 -10.68 13.61 -12.36
CA LEU A 186 -11.51 13.05 -11.30
C LEU A 186 -12.60 12.11 -11.85
N VAL A 187 -13.22 12.45 -12.97
CA VAL A 187 -14.24 11.61 -13.64
C VAL A 187 -13.62 10.32 -14.16
N LYS A 188 -12.45 10.38 -14.79
CA LYS A 188 -11.70 9.21 -15.27
C LYS A 188 -11.36 8.27 -14.10
N VAL A 189 -10.88 8.81 -12.97
CA VAL A 189 -10.64 8.03 -11.74
C VAL A 189 -11.94 7.41 -11.20
N ALA A 190 -13.04 8.16 -11.17
CA ALA A 190 -14.33 7.65 -10.70
C ALA A 190 -14.91 6.57 -11.64
N ALA A 191 -14.77 6.74 -12.94
CA ALA A 191 -15.21 5.78 -13.96
C ALA A 191 -14.39 4.49 -13.88
N ALA A 192 -13.06 4.58 -13.74
CA ALA A 192 -12.19 3.43 -13.50
C ALA A 192 -12.63 2.66 -12.24
N LYS A 193 -12.89 3.37 -11.14
CA LYS A 193 -13.43 2.77 -9.90
C LYS A 193 -14.80 2.11 -10.10
N ARG A 194 -15.68 2.65 -10.94
CA ARG A 194 -16.98 2.03 -11.26
C ARG A 194 -16.82 0.73 -12.05
N VAL A 195 -15.93 0.71 -13.03
CA VAL A 195 -15.62 -0.52 -13.79
C VAL A 195 -15.03 -1.58 -12.85
N GLU A 196 -14.09 -1.20 -11.99
CA GLU A 196 -13.56 -2.10 -10.95
C GLU A 196 -14.66 -2.62 -10.03
N HIS A 197 -15.62 -1.79 -9.62
CA HIS A 197 -16.72 -2.21 -8.74
C HIS A 197 -17.69 -3.17 -9.45
N ALA A 198 -18.03 -2.90 -10.72
CA ALA A 198 -18.92 -3.77 -11.50
C ALA A 198 -18.28 -5.14 -11.78
N GLU A 199 -16.96 -5.18 -12.01
CA GLU A 199 -16.22 -6.45 -12.13
C GLU A 199 -16.07 -7.13 -10.76
N TYR A 200 -15.84 -6.37 -9.68
CA TYR A 200 -15.78 -6.88 -8.32
C TYR A 200 -17.05 -7.61 -7.91
N ASP A 201 -18.22 -7.07 -8.23
CA ASP A 201 -19.50 -7.67 -7.86
C ASP A 201 -19.75 -9.05 -8.50
N LYS A 202 -19.17 -9.29 -9.67
CA LYS A 202 -19.22 -10.58 -10.39
C LYS A 202 -18.25 -11.62 -9.83
N LEU A 203 -17.29 -11.23 -8.98
CA LEU A 203 -16.31 -12.15 -8.41
C LEU A 203 -16.97 -13.10 -7.40
N THR A 204 -16.48 -14.33 -7.33
CA THR A 204 -16.80 -15.26 -6.24
C THR A 204 -16.39 -14.68 -4.87
N PRO A 205 -16.90 -15.20 -3.74
CA PRO A 205 -16.42 -14.76 -2.42
C PRO A 205 -14.89 -14.77 -2.29
N ARG A 206 -14.24 -15.83 -2.80
CA ARG A 206 -12.77 -15.90 -2.90
C ARG A 206 -12.20 -14.76 -3.74
N GLY A 207 -12.73 -14.58 -4.95
CA GLY A 207 -12.26 -13.55 -5.87
C GLY A 207 -12.34 -12.14 -5.27
N LYS A 208 -13.44 -11.84 -4.57
CA LYS A 208 -13.62 -10.59 -3.79
C LYS A 208 -12.57 -10.43 -2.70
N LYS A 209 -12.27 -11.51 -1.96
CA LYS A 209 -11.23 -11.51 -0.91
C LYS A 209 -9.83 -11.31 -1.51
N VAL A 210 -9.50 -12.03 -2.57
CA VAL A 210 -8.23 -11.89 -3.30
C VAL A 210 -8.09 -10.45 -3.81
N PHE A 211 -9.10 -9.91 -4.49
CA PHE A 211 -9.09 -8.53 -5.00
C PHE A 211 -8.86 -7.51 -3.87
N SER A 212 -9.57 -7.64 -2.75
CA SER A 212 -9.37 -6.76 -1.57
C SER A 212 -7.93 -6.85 -1.06
N LEU A 213 -7.39 -8.06 -0.89
CA LEU A 213 -6.02 -8.26 -0.41
C LEU A 213 -4.98 -7.64 -1.35
N LYS A 214 -5.16 -7.76 -2.68
CA LYS A 214 -4.29 -7.11 -3.66
C LYS A 214 -4.33 -5.59 -3.53
N ASN A 215 -5.53 -5.00 -3.47
CA ASN A 215 -5.70 -3.56 -3.39
C ASN A 215 -5.19 -2.96 -2.06
N ASP A 216 -5.48 -3.62 -0.94
CA ASP A 216 -4.99 -3.19 0.38
C ASP A 216 -3.46 -3.21 0.41
N TYR A 217 -2.87 -4.20 -0.27
CA TYR A 217 -1.43 -4.32 -0.38
C TYR A 217 -0.81 -3.22 -1.26
N GLU A 218 -1.33 -3.00 -2.47
CA GLU A 218 -0.84 -1.98 -3.39
C GLU A 218 -0.83 -0.59 -2.74
N LYS A 219 -1.84 -0.28 -1.93
CA LYS A 219 -1.90 0.95 -1.13
C LYS A 219 -0.84 1.01 -0.03
N SER A 220 -0.56 -0.12 0.62
CA SER A 220 0.29 -0.15 1.82
C SER A 220 1.79 -0.11 1.52
N PHE A 221 2.24 -0.62 0.37
CA PHE A 221 3.66 -0.85 0.11
C PHE A 221 4.19 -0.27 -1.22
N GLY A 222 3.41 0.59 -1.87
CA GLY A 222 3.85 1.42 -3.00
C GLY A 222 3.86 0.71 -4.36
N GLU A 223 4.40 1.38 -5.39
CA GLU A 223 4.23 1.03 -6.82
C GLU A 223 5.23 0.02 -7.40
N LYS A 224 6.10 -0.61 -6.58
CA LYS A 224 7.00 -1.64 -7.11
C LYS A 224 6.19 -2.70 -7.88
N LYS A 225 6.72 -3.15 -9.01
CA LYS A 225 6.08 -4.21 -9.79
C LYS A 225 6.04 -5.49 -8.97
N LYS A 226 4.87 -6.14 -8.98
CA LYS A 226 4.53 -7.27 -8.13
C LYS A 226 3.99 -8.40 -8.99
N HIS A 227 4.30 -9.61 -8.57
CA HIS A 227 3.85 -10.84 -9.20
C HIS A 227 2.90 -11.55 -8.24
N PHE A 228 1.69 -11.84 -8.73
CA PHE A 228 0.65 -12.49 -7.94
C PHE A 228 0.42 -13.91 -8.47
N GLN A 229 0.27 -14.86 -7.55
CA GLN A 229 -0.17 -16.20 -7.88
C GLN A 229 -1.32 -16.62 -6.94
N ASP A 230 -2.55 -16.58 -7.46
CA ASP A 230 -3.67 -17.27 -6.82
C ASP A 230 -3.55 -18.76 -7.13
N CYS A 231 -3.43 -19.58 -6.08
CA CYS A 231 -3.23 -21.01 -6.25
C CYS A 231 -4.54 -21.79 -6.46
N GLY A 232 -5.69 -21.11 -6.45
CA GLY A 232 -7.00 -21.68 -6.75
C GLY A 232 -7.79 -22.14 -5.52
N PRO A 233 -9.01 -22.66 -5.71
CA PRO A 233 -9.91 -23.01 -4.61
C PRO A 233 -9.42 -24.19 -3.76
N ASP A 234 -8.68 -25.12 -4.34
CA ASP A 234 -8.10 -26.27 -3.63
C ASP A 234 -6.82 -25.92 -2.85
N ALA A 235 -6.33 -24.69 -3.01
CA ALA A 235 -5.11 -24.18 -2.41
C ALA A 235 -5.41 -22.79 -1.82
N PRO A 236 -5.73 -22.70 -0.52
CA PRO A 236 -6.26 -21.48 0.06
C PRO A 236 -5.26 -20.33 0.08
N TYR A 237 -4.01 -20.54 -0.31
CA TYR A 237 -2.96 -19.53 -0.26
C TYR A 237 -2.90 -18.64 -1.51
N LEU A 238 -2.64 -17.37 -1.26
CA LEU A 238 -2.37 -16.33 -2.26
C LEU A 238 -0.94 -15.85 -2.05
N LEU A 239 -0.10 -16.00 -3.07
CA LEU A 239 1.29 -15.60 -3.02
C LEU A 239 1.47 -14.26 -3.73
N LEU A 240 2.25 -13.37 -3.12
CA LEU A 240 2.69 -12.14 -3.73
C LEU A 240 4.20 -12.02 -3.58
N CYS A 241 4.89 -11.77 -4.68
CA CYS A 241 6.32 -11.59 -4.73
C CYS A 241 6.68 -10.23 -5.35
N GLU A 242 7.58 -9.47 -4.73
CA GLU A 242 8.14 -8.26 -5.32
C GLU A 242 9.09 -8.59 -6.48
N ASP A 243 9.18 -7.69 -7.47
CA ASP A 243 10.28 -7.77 -8.43
C ASP A 243 11.64 -7.64 -7.73
N SER A 244 12.61 -8.42 -8.19
CA SER A 244 13.99 -8.39 -7.70
C SER A 244 14.98 -8.47 -8.85
N PRO A 245 16.09 -7.72 -8.81
CA PRO A 245 17.16 -7.87 -9.81
C PRO A 245 17.91 -9.20 -9.70
N ASN A 246 17.81 -9.89 -8.56
CA ASN A 246 18.60 -11.08 -8.26
C ASN A 246 17.82 -12.39 -8.44
N TYR A 247 16.49 -12.33 -8.53
CA TYR A 247 15.63 -13.50 -8.53
C TYR A 247 14.51 -13.37 -9.55
N SER A 248 14.21 -14.47 -10.25
CA SER A 248 12.99 -14.55 -11.08
C SER A 248 11.78 -14.74 -10.18
N ALA A 249 10.81 -13.81 -10.27
CA ALA A 249 9.58 -13.87 -9.49
C ALA A 249 8.82 -15.19 -9.72
N ASP A 250 8.79 -15.71 -10.94
CA ASP A 250 8.11 -16.97 -11.27
C ASP A 250 8.78 -18.19 -10.60
N LEU A 251 10.12 -18.21 -10.53
CA LEU A 251 10.85 -19.28 -9.84
C LEU A 251 10.62 -19.21 -8.33
N VAL A 252 10.65 -18.00 -7.74
CA VAL A 252 10.37 -17.79 -6.32
C VAL A 252 8.94 -18.22 -5.99
N LEU A 253 7.96 -17.75 -6.75
CA LEU A 253 6.54 -18.11 -6.55
C LEU A 253 6.33 -19.62 -6.70
N GLY A 254 6.95 -20.26 -7.69
CA GLY A 254 6.89 -21.72 -7.89
C GLY A 254 7.46 -22.50 -6.71
N ASP A 255 8.61 -22.09 -6.17
CA ASP A 255 9.26 -22.72 -5.02
C ASP A 255 8.40 -22.57 -3.75
N PHE A 256 7.97 -21.34 -3.44
CA PHE A 256 7.09 -21.07 -2.29
C PHE A 256 5.76 -21.81 -2.40
N LYS A 257 5.16 -21.86 -3.59
CA LYS A 257 3.93 -22.63 -3.84
C LYS A 257 4.11 -24.10 -3.45
N GLY A 258 5.22 -24.73 -3.84
CA GLY A 258 5.50 -26.13 -3.51
C GLY A 258 5.61 -26.38 -2.00
N VAL A 259 6.33 -25.49 -1.30
CA VAL A 259 6.56 -25.58 0.14
C VAL A 259 5.27 -25.36 0.93
N VAL A 260 4.53 -24.30 0.60
CA VAL A 260 3.26 -23.96 1.27
C VAL A 260 2.23 -25.05 1.03
N LYS A 261 2.13 -25.56 -0.21
CA LYS A 261 1.27 -26.72 -0.50
C LYS A 261 1.60 -27.90 0.42
N THR A 262 2.88 -28.24 0.52
CA THR A 262 3.33 -29.38 1.32
C THR A 262 3.00 -29.20 2.79
N LEU A 263 3.23 -28.01 3.35
CA LEU A 263 2.85 -27.69 4.73
C LEU A 263 1.34 -27.90 4.95
N TYR A 264 0.50 -27.41 4.04
CA TYR A 264 -0.96 -27.49 4.15
C TYR A 264 -1.43 -28.94 4.05
N ASP A 265 -0.93 -29.69 3.07
CA ASP A 265 -1.22 -31.11 2.90
C ASP A 265 -0.89 -31.90 4.19
N LEU A 266 0.30 -31.69 4.75
CA LEU A 266 0.74 -32.36 5.98
C LEU A 266 -0.11 -31.95 7.19
N PHE A 267 -0.45 -30.67 7.30
CA PHE A 267 -1.29 -30.17 8.37
C PHE A 267 -2.68 -30.80 8.32
N PHE A 268 -3.34 -30.79 7.16
CA PHE A 268 -4.68 -31.37 7.02
C PHE A 268 -4.66 -32.89 7.12
N GLN A 269 -3.63 -33.57 6.61
CA GLN A 269 -3.46 -35.00 6.82
C GLN A 269 -3.43 -35.34 8.32
N ARG A 270 -2.78 -34.50 9.13
CA ARG A 270 -2.61 -34.73 10.56
C ARG A 270 -3.81 -34.29 11.40
N TYR A 271 -4.37 -33.12 11.11
CA TYR A 271 -5.28 -32.42 12.01
C TYR A 271 -6.68 -32.16 11.46
N SER A 272 -6.99 -32.54 10.21
CA SER A 272 -8.34 -32.38 9.66
C SER A 272 -9.41 -33.03 10.54
N LYS A 273 -9.16 -34.27 10.99
CA LYS A 273 -10.03 -35.00 11.92
C LYS A 273 -10.07 -34.36 13.31
N LEU A 274 -8.95 -33.78 13.76
CA LEU A 274 -8.88 -33.18 15.09
C LEU A 274 -9.75 -31.93 15.19
N PHE A 275 -9.77 -31.10 14.14
CA PHE A 275 -10.52 -29.83 14.12
C PHE A 275 -11.87 -29.89 13.42
N ASP A 276 -12.17 -31.01 12.77
CA ASP A 276 -13.31 -31.15 11.87
C ASP A 276 -13.27 -30.11 10.74
N VAL A 277 -12.10 -30.00 10.10
CA VAL A 277 -11.85 -29.07 8.98
C VAL A 277 -11.08 -29.81 7.90
N GLN A 278 -11.73 -30.06 6.76
CA GLN A 278 -11.13 -30.75 5.62
C GLN A 278 -10.38 -29.79 4.67
N SER A 279 -10.84 -28.55 4.59
CA SER A 279 -10.21 -27.46 3.86
C SER A 279 -10.71 -26.12 4.41
N PHE A 280 -10.11 -25.02 3.97
CA PHE A 280 -10.55 -23.67 4.32
C PHE A 280 -11.73 -23.17 3.45
N GLY A 281 -12.10 -23.93 2.42
CA GLY A 281 -13.15 -23.54 1.47
C GLY A 281 -12.79 -22.27 0.68
N GLU A 282 -13.79 -21.68 0.02
CA GLU A 282 -13.60 -20.51 -0.83
C GLU A 282 -13.49 -19.19 -0.05
N ASN A 283 -13.94 -19.15 1.20
CA ASN A 283 -14.07 -17.90 1.95
C ASN A 283 -12.76 -17.43 2.61
N GLU A 284 -11.81 -18.33 2.76
CA GLU A 284 -10.57 -18.06 3.49
C GLU A 284 -9.38 -18.06 2.52
N VAL A 285 -8.56 -17.01 2.63
CA VAL A 285 -7.37 -16.82 1.80
C VAL A 285 -6.16 -16.59 2.71
N CYS A 286 -5.21 -17.50 2.63
CA CYS A 286 -3.97 -17.46 3.39
C CYS A 286 -2.90 -16.70 2.61
N PHE A 287 -2.77 -15.42 2.90
CA PHE A 287 -1.89 -14.54 2.14
C PHE A 287 -0.44 -14.62 2.62
N ILE A 288 0.49 -14.71 1.67
CA ILE A 288 1.93 -14.74 1.93
C ILE A 288 2.59 -13.69 1.03
N TYR A 289 3.30 -12.77 1.66
CA TYR A 289 4.02 -11.71 0.99
C TYR A 289 5.53 -11.93 1.07
N ILE A 290 6.18 -11.91 -0.09
CA ILE A 290 7.60 -12.17 -0.27
C ILE A 290 8.27 -10.88 -0.75
N PHE A 291 8.95 -10.19 0.17
CA PHE A 291 9.74 -9.00 -0.13
C PHE A 291 10.99 -9.34 -0.93
N GLU A 292 11.47 -8.40 -1.74
CA GLU A 292 12.66 -8.57 -2.59
C GLU A 292 13.94 -8.83 -1.79
N SER A 293 14.00 -8.35 -0.54
CA SER A 293 15.17 -8.38 0.33
C SER A 293 14.80 -8.24 1.81
N ARG A 294 15.69 -8.68 2.69
CA ARG A 294 15.58 -8.44 4.14
C ARG A 294 15.40 -6.96 4.50
N GLN A 295 16.19 -6.07 3.88
CA GLN A 295 16.14 -4.64 4.20
C GLN A 295 14.74 -4.07 3.91
N ARG A 296 14.19 -4.41 2.75
CA ARG A 296 12.84 -4.00 2.36
C ARG A 296 11.77 -4.56 3.31
N TYR A 297 11.91 -5.83 3.71
CA TYR A 297 11.05 -6.44 4.72
C TYR A 297 11.07 -5.68 6.06
N ILE A 298 12.25 -5.35 6.58
CA ILE A 298 12.41 -4.61 7.85
C ILE A 298 11.79 -3.21 7.74
N GLU A 299 12.10 -2.46 6.69
CA GLU A 299 11.55 -1.10 6.47
C GLU A 299 10.02 -1.10 6.37
N SER A 300 9.47 -2.13 5.75
CA SER A 300 8.03 -2.24 5.47
C SER A 300 7.23 -2.71 6.69
N THR A 301 7.83 -3.55 7.53
CA THR A 301 7.12 -4.25 8.61
C THR A 301 7.53 -3.80 10.02
N GLY A 302 8.69 -3.15 10.16
CA GLY A 302 9.30 -2.85 11.46
C GLY A 302 9.84 -4.07 12.19
N ALA A 303 9.90 -5.24 11.54
CA ALA A 303 10.43 -6.46 12.12
C ALA A 303 11.92 -6.31 12.51
N PRO A 304 12.38 -6.99 13.57
CA PRO A 304 13.78 -6.92 13.96
C PRO A 304 14.69 -7.57 12.91
N TYR A 305 15.95 -7.11 12.82
CA TYR A 305 16.91 -7.57 11.80
C TYR A 305 17.18 -9.08 11.79
N PHE A 306 16.97 -9.76 12.92
CA PHE A 306 17.16 -11.20 13.05
C PHE A 306 15.93 -12.04 12.63
N ALA A 307 14.78 -11.43 12.35
CA ALA A 307 13.59 -12.16 11.92
C ALA A 307 13.74 -12.63 10.47
N GLY A 308 13.52 -13.93 10.23
CA GLY A 308 13.43 -14.51 8.88
C GLY A 308 12.07 -14.26 8.22
N GLY A 309 11.03 -14.14 9.02
CA GLY A 309 9.67 -13.81 8.63
C GLY A 309 8.82 -13.61 9.87
N HIS A 310 7.54 -13.27 9.69
CA HIS A 310 6.56 -13.31 10.76
C HIS A 310 5.15 -13.47 10.22
N PHE A 311 4.28 -14.08 11.03
CA PHE A 311 2.84 -14.06 10.86
C PHE A 311 2.22 -12.84 11.57
N ASP A 312 1.59 -11.96 10.80
CA ASP A 312 0.79 -10.84 11.33
C ASP A 312 -0.62 -11.34 11.66
N THR A 313 -0.88 -11.57 12.94
CA THR A 313 -2.19 -12.01 13.44
C THR A 313 -3.34 -11.03 13.20
N GLN A 314 -3.06 -9.73 13.04
CA GLN A 314 -4.11 -8.74 12.78
C GLN A 314 -4.58 -8.80 11.33
N LYS A 315 -3.63 -9.02 10.41
CA LYS A 315 -3.92 -9.10 8.98
C LYS A 315 -4.22 -10.54 8.51
N GLY A 316 -3.80 -11.56 9.26
CA GLY A 316 -3.87 -12.96 8.86
C GLY A 316 -2.87 -13.31 7.76
N GLN A 317 -1.72 -12.65 7.71
CA GLN A 317 -0.77 -12.70 6.59
C GLN A 317 0.63 -13.10 7.06
N ILE A 318 1.37 -13.79 6.21
CA ILE A 318 2.80 -14.06 6.44
C ILE A 318 3.61 -13.04 5.65
N PHE A 319 4.60 -12.45 6.30
CA PHE A 319 5.60 -11.61 5.68
C PHE A 319 6.96 -12.31 5.75
N ILE A 320 7.61 -12.46 4.60
CA ILE A 320 8.92 -13.11 4.44
C ILE A 320 9.68 -12.41 3.30
N TYR A 321 10.95 -12.72 3.09
CA TYR A 321 11.74 -12.17 2.00
C TYR A 321 12.51 -13.27 1.22
N MET A 322 12.88 -12.98 -0.03
CA MET A 322 13.40 -13.98 -0.98
C MET A 322 14.61 -14.77 -0.47
N ASP A 323 15.56 -14.07 0.17
CA ASP A 323 16.82 -14.62 0.67
C ASP A 323 16.77 -14.99 2.16
N THR A 324 15.59 -15.36 2.66
CA THR A 324 15.42 -15.81 4.05
C THR A 324 16.29 -17.03 4.33
N PRO A 325 17.20 -16.96 5.34
CA PRO A 325 17.90 -18.15 5.83
C PRO A 325 16.88 -19.15 6.35
N ASP A 326 17.07 -20.44 6.04
CA ASP A 326 16.14 -21.50 6.46
C ASP A 326 14.69 -21.17 6.06
N LYS A 327 14.49 -20.70 4.82
CA LYS A 327 13.18 -20.22 4.32
C LYS A 327 12.08 -21.27 4.43
N TYR A 328 12.40 -22.55 4.27
CA TYR A 328 11.42 -23.62 4.35
C TYR A 328 10.96 -23.83 5.79
N GLU A 329 11.90 -23.86 6.73
CA GLU A 329 11.69 -23.90 8.17
C GLU A 329 10.87 -22.70 8.61
N THR A 330 11.22 -21.49 8.14
CA THR A 330 10.47 -20.26 8.42
C THR A 330 9.04 -20.33 7.89
N ILE A 331 8.81 -20.84 6.67
CA ILE A 331 7.45 -21.01 6.14
C ILE A 331 6.66 -22.06 6.91
N PHE A 332 7.29 -23.15 7.34
CA PHE A 332 6.62 -24.13 8.20
C PHE A 332 6.27 -23.51 9.56
N HIS A 333 7.17 -22.72 10.14
CA HIS A 333 6.96 -22.03 11.39
C HIS A 333 5.78 -21.04 11.30
N GLU A 334 5.89 -20.03 10.44
CA GLU A 334 4.89 -18.97 10.29
C GLU A 334 3.58 -19.50 9.68
N GLY A 335 3.68 -20.50 8.81
CA GLY A 335 2.53 -21.15 8.21
C GLY A 335 1.69 -21.92 9.24
N ILE A 336 2.31 -22.51 10.27
CA ILE A 336 1.54 -23.12 11.37
C ILE A 336 0.81 -22.08 12.19
N HIS A 337 1.44 -20.93 12.48
CA HIS A 337 0.74 -19.80 13.10
C HIS A 337 -0.48 -19.37 12.27
N GLN A 338 -0.31 -19.22 10.95
CA GLN A 338 -1.40 -18.87 10.04
C GLN A 338 -2.50 -19.92 9.99
N LEU A 339 -2.17 -21.22 9.89
CA LEU A 339 -3.14 -22.32 9.81
C LEU A 339 -3.97 -22.40 11.10
N VAL A 340 -3.32 -22.39 12.26
CA VAL A 340 -3.98 -22.45 13.56
C VAL A 340 -4.84 -21.22 13.78
N HIS A 341 -4.32 -20.03 13.46
CA HIS A 341 -5.08 -18.79 13.53
C HIS A 341 -6.32 -18.87 12.64
N THR A 342 -6.18 -19.21 11.36
CA THR A 342 -7.30 -19.30 10.41
C THR A 342 -8.40 -20.22 10.92
N ILE A 343 -8.05 -21.45 11.36
CA ILE A 343 -9.02 -22.40 11.91
C ILE A 343 -9.70 -21.85 13.17
N SER A 344 -8.94 -21.20 14.04
CA SER A 344 -9.51 -20.60 15.26
C SER A 344 -10.50 -19.47 14.94
N GLN A 345 -10.37 -18.80 13.80
CA GLN A 345 -11.27 -17.73 13.38
C GLN A 345 -12.48 -18.23 12.59
N MET A 346 -12.39 -19.38 11.90
CA MET A 346 -13.49 -19.95 11.12
C MET A 346 -14.74 -20.25 11.96
N LYS A 347 -14.58 -20.54 13.26
CA LYS A 347 -15.68 -20.86 14.17
C LYS A 347 -16.24 -19.64 14.92
N VAL A 348 -15.71 -18.44 14.66
CA VAL A 348 -16.13 -17.20 15.33
C VAL A 348 -16.87 -16.31 14.34
N GLU A 349 -18.20 -16.25 14.49
CA GLU A 349 -19.09 -15.49 13.62
C GLU A 349 -18.84 -13.97 13.72
N LYS A 350 -18.68 -13.45 14.94
CA LYS A 350 -18.49 -12.01 15.15
C LYS A 350 -17.02 -11.66 15.18
N LEU A 351 -16.61 -10.79 14.26
CA LEU A 351 -15.24 -10.26 14.21
C LEU A 351 -14.77 -9.67 15.54
N THR A 352 -15.66 -9.04 16.32
CA THR A 352 -15.34 -8.46 17.64
C THR A 352 -15.07 -9.49 18.74
N GLU A 353 -15.49 -10.74 18.53
CA GLU A 353 -15.27 -11.84 19.47
C GLU A 353 -14.00 -12.63 19.15
N ARG A 354 -13.38 -12.37 17.99
CA ARG A 354 -12.14 -13.01 17.56
C ARG A 354 -11.00 -12.64 18.50
N ARG A 355 -10.31 -13.65 19.00
CA ARG A 355 -9.12 -13.54 19.84
C ARG A 355 -7.98 -14.30 19.21
N ASN A 356 -6.77 -13.86 19.55
CA ASN A 356 -5.57 -14.62 19.23
C ASN A 356 -5.44 -15.82 20.16
N VAL A 357 -4.76 -16.85 19.68
CA VAL A 357 -4.31 -17.98 20.50
C VAL A 357 -3.27 -17.44 21.48
N ASN A 358 -3.51 -17.63 22.79
CA ASN A 358 -2.90 -16.76 23.80
C ASN A 358 -1.63 -17.34 24.44
N MET A 359 -1.47 -18.66 24.43
CA MET A 359 -0.43 -19.31 25.22
C MET A 359 0.85 -19.48 24.41
N PHE A 360 1.87 -18.70 24.78
CA PHE A 360 3.16 -18.66 24.09
C PHE A 360 3.76 -20.05 23.88
N TRP A 361 3.81 -20.87 24.95
CA TRP A 361 4.42 -22.21 24.90
C TRP A 361 3.76 -23.11 23.86
N PHE A 362 2.45 -22.96 23.69
CA PHE A 362 1.67 -23.79 22.80
C PHE A 362 1.89 -23.33 21.36
N THR A 363 1.68 -22.04 21.09
CA THR A 363 1.75 -21.45 19.76
C THR A 363 3.17 -21.58 19.17
N GLU A 364 4.21 -21.17 19.91
CA GLU A 364 5.59 -21.34 19.45
C GLU A 364 6.04 -22.81 19.48
N GLY A 365 5.58 -23.58 20.46
CA GLY A 365 5.94 -25.00 20.59
C GLY A 365 5.46 -25.84 19.42
N ILE A 366 4.24 -25.60 18.92
CA ILE A 366 3.73 -26.33 17.76
C ILE A 366 4.36 -25.84 16.45
N ALA A 367 4.61 -24.54 16.30
CA ALA A 367 5.31 -24.00 15.14
C ALA A 367 6.73 -24.59 15.03
N THR A 368 7.49 -24.56 16.13
CA THR A 368 8.84 -25.17 16.19
C THR A 368 8.85 -26.68 16.03
N PHE A 369 7.77 -27.39 16.43
CA PHE A 369 7.63 -28.82 16.19
C PHE A 369 7.47 -29.16 14.70
N PHE A 370 6.78 -28.31 13.93
CA PHE A 370 6.63 -28.45 12.47
C PHE A 370 7.84 -27.92 11.70
N GLU A 371 8.50 -26.89 12.22
CA GLU A 371 9.78 -26.38 11.69
C GLU A 371 10.83 -27.50 11.63
N GLY A 372 10.86 -28.39 12.62
CA GLY A 372 11.72 -29.56 12.65
C GLY A 372 11.24 -30.70 11.75
N PHE A 373 11.53 -30.61 10.45
CA PHE A 373 11.27 -31.69 9.49
C PHE A 373 12.56 -32.31 8.93
N LYS A 374 12.43 -33.53 8.39
CA LYS A 374 13.44 -34.16 7.53
C LYS A 374 12.85 -34.42 6.16
N ARG A 375 13.72 -34.62 5.18
CA ARG A 375 13.31 -35.18 3.89
C ARG A 375 13.53 -36.69 3.89
N ASP A 376 12.55 -37.44 3.41
CA ASP A 376 12.73 -38.85 3.08
C ASP A 376 13.56 -39.02 1.80
N ALA A 377 13.83 -40.27 1.41
CA ALA A 377 14.62 -40.58 0.22
C ALA A 377 13.94 -40.14 -1.09
N GLN A 378 12.64 -39.87 -1.06
CA GLN A 378 11.83 -39.40 -2.19
C GLN A 378 11.66 -37.86 -2.15
N GLY A 379 12.25 -37.17 -1.18
CA GLY A 379 12.15 -35.73 -1.00
C GLY A 379 10.88 -35.27 -0.26
N GLY A 380 10.04 -36.22 0.17
CA GLY A 380 8.86 -35.97 1.01
C GLY A 380 9.24 -35.52 2.42
N PHE A 381 8.36 -34.78 3.08
CA PHE A 381 8.64 -34.19 4.38
C PHE A 381 8.15 -35.10 5.52
N ILE A 382 9.04 -35.41 6.46
CA ILE A 382 8.74 -36.14 7.70
C ILE A 382 8.71 -35.14 8.85
N LEU A 383 7.55 -35.01 9.49
CA LEU A 383 7.31 -34.09 10.59
C LEU A 383 7.54 -34.70 11.98
N GLY A 384 7.90 -33.84 12.93
CA GLY A 384 8.00 -34.22 14.34
C GLY A 384 9.22 -35.07 14.64
N GLU A 385 10.30 -34.77 13.92
CA GLU A 385 11.64 -35.28 14.18
C GLU A 385 12.30 -34.49 15.32
N ILE A 386 13.37 -35.06 15.88
CA ILE A 386 14.14 -34.38 16.92
C ILE A 386 14.86 -33.18 16.31
N SER A 387 14.52 -31.97 16.78
CA SER A 387 15.15 -30.74 16.33
C SER A 387 16.61 -30.66 16.80
N GLN A 388 17.54 -30.66 15.85
CA GLN A 388 18.96 -30.43 16.12
C GLN A 388 19.25 -29.01 16.60
N LYS A 389 18.36 -28.06 16.28
CA LYS A 389 18.44 -26.65 16.67
C LYS A 389 18.05 -26.44 18.13
N TYR A 390 16.94 -27.05 18.57
CA TYR A 390 16.35 -26.78 19.89
C TYR A 390 16.79 -27.75 20.98
N LEU A 391 17.10 -29.01 20.64
CA LEU A 391 17.44 -30.03 21.62
C LEU A 391 18.65 -29.66 22.51
N PRO A 392 19.78 -29.13 21.99
CA PRO A 392 20.94 -28.82 22.82
C PRO A 392 20.60 -27.82 23.94
N THR A 393 19.89 -26.74 23.60
CA THR A 393 19.47 -25.72 24.57
C THR A 393 18.43 -26.26 25.54
N ALA A 394 17.43 -27.02 25.08
CA ALA A 394 16.43 -27.63 25.95
C ALA A 394 17.08 -28.58 26.99
N LYS A 395 18.00 -29.45 26.54
CA LYS A 395 18.79 -30.33 27.42
C LYS A 395 19.63 -29.55 28.42
N GLN A 396 20.31 -28.49 27.98
CA GLN A 396 21.11 -27.65 28.86
C GLN A 396 20.26 -27.01 29.95
N LEU A 397 19.10 -26.44 29.60
CA LEU A 397 18.18 -25.81 30.56
C LEU A 397 17.65 -26.82 31.59
N VAL A 398 17.27 -28.01 31.14
CA VAL A 398 16.79 -29.07 32.03
C VAL A 398 17.90 -29.60 32.94
N THR A 399 19.08 -29.87 32.39
CA THR A 399 20.22 -30.44 33.13
C THR A 399 20.77 -29.48 34.18
N THR A 400 20.79 -28.18 33.87
CA THR A 400 21.27 -27.14 34.80
C THR A 400 20.20 -26.63 35.76
N GLY A 401 18.96 -27.15 35.68
CA GLY A 401 17.84 -26.67 36.48
C GLY A 401 17.40 -25.23 36.16
N LYS A 402 17.80 -24.69 35.01
CA LYS A 402 17.51 -23.30 34.57
C LYS A 402 16.27 -23.20 33.66
N HIS A 403 15.65 -24.32 33.30
CA HIS A 403 14.36 -24.32 32.62
C HIS A 403 13.27 -23.74 33.53
N MET A 404 12.26 -23.12 32.93
CA MET A 404 11.06 -22.69 33.63
C MET A 404 10.21 -23.92 33.98
N LYS A 405 9.58 -24.01 35.15
CA LYS A 405 8.73 -25.19 35.44
C LYS A 405 7.50 -25.21 34.53
N LEU A 406 6.92 -26.39 34.26
CA LEU A 406 5.71 -26.48 33.42
C LEU A 406 4.58 -25.59 33.94
N THR A 407 4.40 -25.52 35.26
CA THR A 407 3.41 -24.66 35.92
C THR A 407 3.63 -23.16 35.68
N GLU A 408 4.85 -22.75 35.39
CA GLU A 408 5.22 -21.36 35.12
C GLU A 408 5.14 -21.04 33.63
N ILE A 409 5.71 -21.88 32.76
CA ILE A 409 5.73 -21.62 31.31
C ILE A 409 4.33 -21.74 30.70
N MET A 410 3.47 -22.61 31.25
CA MET A 410 2.06 -22.70 30.87
C MET A 410 1.21 -21.52 31.37
N LYS A 411 1.77 -20.57 32.11
CA LYS A 411 1.12 -19.28 32.44
C LYS A 411 1.65 -18.14 31.58
N LEU A 412 2.74 -18.35 30.84
CA LEU A 412 3.39 -17.28 30.09
C LEU A 412 2.52 -16.87 28.91
N SER A 413 1.98 -15.65 28.97
CA SER A 413 1.28 -15.02 27.85
C SER A 413 2.27 -14.42 26.85
N TYR A 414 1.82 -14.12 25.62
CA TYR A 414 2.63 -13.35 24.68
C TYR A 414 3.03 -11.97 25.20
N VAL A 415 2.17 -11.31 25.99
CA VAL A 415 2.49 -10.00 26.60
C VAL A 415 3.67 -10.12 27.57
N ASP A 416 3.69 -11.18 28.37
CA ASP A 416 4.79 -11.45 29.31
C ASP A 416 6.08 -11.82 28.58
N PHE A 417 5.97 -12.58 27.49
CA PHE A 417 7.09 -12.89 26.62
C PHE A 417 7.67 -11.63 25.96
N SER A 418 6.85 -10.79 25.33
CA SER A 418 7.28 -9.57 24.63
C SER A 418 7.99 -8.58 25.56
N ARG A 419 7.61 -8.50 26.83
CA ARG A 419 8.31 -7.67 27.84
C ARG A 419 9.75 -8.13 28.11
N ARG A 420 10.07 -9.39 27.78
CA ARG A 420 11.36 -10.04 28.06
C ARG A 420 12.13 -10.42 26.79
N SER A 421 11.53 -10.27 25.61
CA SER A 421 12.10 -10.70 24.33
C SER A 421 13.25 -9.83 23.82
N GLY A 422 13.61 -8.77 24.56
CA GLY A 422 14.82 -7.97 24.30
C GLY A 422 16.13 -8.73 24.56
N ASP A 423 16.10 -9.85 25.28
CA ASP A 423 17.24 -10.76 25.45
C ASP A 423 17.15 -11.94 24.46
N PRO A 424 18.03 -12.00 23.43
CA PRO A 424 18.03 -13.09 22.46
C PRO A 424 18.22 -14.49 23.08
N LYS A 425 18.94 -14.58 24.21
CA LYS A 425 19.14 -15.85 24.91
C LYS A 425 17.85 -16.30 25.58
N PHE A 426 17.12 -15.37 26.19
CA PHE A 426 15.78 -15.66 26.73
C PHE A 426 14.85 -16.16 25.63
N VAL A 427 14.82 -15.49 24.46
CA VAL A 427 14.04 -15.93 23.30
C VAL A 427 14.40 -17.36 22.90
N MET A 428 15.68 -17.65 22.64
CA MET A 428 16.11 -19.00 22.27
C MET A 428 15.75 -20.05 23.33
N ASN A 429 15.87 -19.73 24.62
CA ASN A 429 15.48 -20.63 25.71
C ASN A 429 13.98 -20.94 25.68
N MET A 430 13.14 -19.93 25.50
CA MET A 430 11.68 -20.08 25.48
C MET A 430 11.22 -20.89 24.26
N TYR A 431 11.78 -20.65 23.08
CA TYR A 431 11.49 -21.46 21.89
C TYR A 431 11.94 -22.91 22.07
N SER A 432 13.18 -23.11 22.54
CA SER A 432 13.73 -24.47 22.76
C SER A 432 12.92 -25.27 23.76
N GLN A 433 12.48 -24.61 24.85
CA GLN A 433 11.67 -25.24 25.87
C GLN A 433 10.23 -25.52 25.39
N SER A 434 9.63 -24.61 24.63
CA SER A 434 8.28 -24.78 24.07
C SER A 434 8.25 -25.95 23.08
N TRP A 435 9.27 -26.03 22.21
CA TRP A 435 9.48 -27.18 21.32
C TRP A 435 9.55 -28.50 22.11
N SER A 436 10.40 -28.59 23.13
CA SER A 436 10.59 -29.84 23.87
C SER A 436 9.36 -30.25 24.68
N ILE A 437 8.53 -29.29 25.13
CA ILE A 437 7.24 -29.58 25.78
C ILE A 437 6.29 -30.22 24.79
N VAL A 438 6.10 -29.63 23.60
CA VAL A 438 5.21 -30.20 22.57
C VAL A 438 5.73 -31.57 22.11
N TYR A 439 7.05 -31.70 21.91
CA TYR A 439 7.67 -32.97 21.55
C TYR A 439 7.43 -34.05 22.63
N PHE A 440 7.64 -33.71 23.92
CA PHE A 440 7.35 -34.59 25.05
C PHE A 440 5.89 -35.02 25.07
N LEU A 441 4.96 -34.07 25.04
CA LEU A 441 3.52 -34.37 25.11
C LEU A 441 3.04 -35.25 23.95
N TYR A 442 3.69 -35.16 22.79
CA TYR A 442 3.30 -35.93 21.61
C TYR A 442 4.00 -37.30 21.50
N LYS A 443 5.28 -37.40 21.91
CA LYS A 443 6.14 -38.56 21.61
C LYS A 443 6.53 -39.40 22.83
N PHE A 444 6.41 -38.88 24.05
CA PHE A 444 6.82 -39.58 25.26
C PHE A 444 6.03 -40.89 25.45
N ASP A 445 6.76 -41.98 25.73
CA ASP A 445 6.20 -43.29 26.07
C ASP A 445 5.10 -43.76 25.09
N GLY A 446 5.43 -43.76 23.80
CA GLY A 446 4.49 -44.14 22.74
C GLY A 446 3.35 -43.14 22.51
N GLY A 447 3.46 -41.92 23.03
CA GLY A 447 2.42 -40.89 22.95
C GLY A 447 1.47 -40.90 24.14
N LYS A 448 1.93 -41.30 25.34
CA LYS A 448 1.16 -41.32 26.61
C LYS A 448 0.31 -40.06 26.85
N TYR A 449 0.79 -38.89 26.43
CA TYR A 449 0.12 -37.60 26.63
C TYR A 449 -0.57 -37.04 25.39
N LYS A 450 -0.57 -37.75 24.26
CA LYS A 450 -1.03 -37.25 22.97
C LYS A 450 -2.50 -36.83 23.01
N ASP A 451 -3.40 -37.69 23.50
CA ASP A 451 -4.84 -37.40 23.52
C ASP A 451 -5.18 -36.22 24.44
N LYS A 452 -4.44 -36.08 25.55
CA LYS A 452 -4.55 -34.93 26.46
C LYS A 452 -4.06 -33.65 25.79
N PHE A 453 -2.95 -33.72 25.06
CA PHE A 453 -2.45 -32.59 24.27
C PHE A 453 -3.43 -32.19 23.17
N GLU A 454 -4.01 -33.15 22.45
CA GLU A 454 -5.02 -32.90 21.42
C GLU A 454 -6.30 -32.28 22.01
N THR A 455 -6.68 -32.67 23.23
CA THR A 455 -7.77 -32.04 23.99
C THR A 455 -7.45 -30.58 24.33
N TYR A 456 -6.23 -30.30 24.78
CA TYR A 456 -5.77 -28.93 25.02
C TYR A 456 -5.72 -28.11 23.73
N TYR A 457 -5.20 -28.67 22.65
CA TYR A 457 -5.11 -28.02 21.34
C TYR A 457 -6.50 -27.62 20.82
N LYS A 458 -7.50 -28.50 20.92
CA LYS A 458 -8.89 -28.13 20.62
C LYS A 458 -9.38 -26.93 21.43
N SER A 459 -8.96 -26.80 22.69
CA SER A 459 -9.32 -25.67 23.54
C SER A 459 -8.64 -24.38 23.06
N GLU A 460 -7.36 -24.43 22.68
CA GLU A 460 -6.63 -23.29 22.09
C GLU A 460 -7.28 -22.81 20.79
N VAL A 461 -7.58 -23.73 19.87
CA VAL A 461 -8.26 -23.42 18.59
C VAL A 461 -9.67 -22.87 18.83
N ALA A 462 -10.36 -23.33 19.87
CA ALA A 462 -11.65 -22.77 20.29
C ALA A 462 -11.52 -21.44 21.06
N GLN A 463 -10.34 -20.82 21.11
CA GLN A 463 -10.03 -19.58 21.82
C GLN A 463 -10.33 -19.65 23.34
N LYS A 464 -10.22 -20.86 23.91
CA LYS A 464 -10.40 -21.19 25.33
C LYS A 464 -9.11 -21.71 25.99
N GLY A 465 -7.99 -21.63 25.27
CA GLY A 465 -6.67 -21.91 25.81
C GLY A 465 -6.33 -21.04 27.01
N SER A 466 -5.84 -21.67 28.06
CA SER A 466 -5.49 -21.02 29.33
C SER A 466 -4.69 -21.98 30.21
N PHE A 467 -4.07 -21.44 31.26
CA PHE A 467 -3.45 -22.27 32.29
C PHE A 467 -4.44 -23.27 32.93
N ASP A 468 -5.68 -22.85 33.19
CA ASP A 468 -6.70 -23.74 33.76
C ASP A 468 -7.12 -24.85 32.79
N ALA A 469 -7.22 -24.54 31.49
CA ALA A 469 -7.44 -25.56 30.46
C ALA A 469 -6.27 -26.55 30.40
N ALA A 470 -5.03 -26.08 30.56
CA ALA A 470 -3.84 -26.94 30.59
C ALA A 470 -3.87 -27.87 31.81
N LYS A 471 -4.16 -27.31 32.99
CA LYS A 471 -4.32 -28.09 34.22
C LYS A 471 -5.44 -29.13 34.09
N ALA A 472 -6.57 -28.75 33.50
CA ALA A 472 -7.69 -29.68 33.26
C ALA A 472 -7.31 -30.81 32.30
N ALA A 473 -6.56 -30.51 31.23
CA ALA A 473 -6.14 -31.51 30.26
C ALA A 473 -5.08 -32.46 30.79
N PHE A 474 -4.08 -31.94 31.52
CA PHE A 474 -2.89 -32.71 31.89
C PHE A 474 -2.94 -33.29 33.30
N GLY A 475 -3.67 -32.67 34.23
CA GLY A 475 -3.78 -33.09 35.63
C GLY A 475 -2.69 -32.49 36.51
N ASP A 476 -1.95 -33.35 37.23
CA ASP A 476 -0.85 -32.94 38.11
C ASP A 476 0.36 -32.45 37.28
N LEU A 477 0.50 -31.13 37.18
CA LEU A 477 1.55 -30.49 36.41
C LEU A 477 2.95 -30.62 37.04
N ASP A 478 3.05 -30.87 38.35
CA ASP A 478 4.34 -31.07 39.01
C ASP A 478 4.87 -32.47 38.72
N GLN A 479 4.00 -33.48 38.74
CA GLN A 479 4.35 -34.82 38.28
C GLN A 479 4.69 -34.81 36.79
N LEU A 480 3.90 -34.13 35.96
CA LEU A 480 4.18 -33.97 34.53
C LEU A 480 5.55 -33.30 34.29
N ASN A 481 5.91 -32.30 35.10
CA ASN A 481 7.19 -31.63 35.00
C ASN A 481 8.36 -32.57 35.31
N LYS A 482 8.25 -33.46 36.31
CA LYS A 482 9.29 -34.46 36.61
C LYS A 482 9.51 -35.41 35.43
N GLU A 483 8.43 -35.93 34.85
CA GLU A 483 8.49 -36.81 33.68
C GLU A 483 9.08 -36.09 32.46
N TYR A 484 8.70 -34.83 32.26
CA TYR A 484 9.28 -33.97 31.22
C TYR A 484 10.80 -33.79 31.40
N GLU A 485 11.26 -33.47 32.61
CA GLU A 485 12.68 -33.29 32.89
C GLU A 485 13.48 -34.59 32.64
N GLU A 486 12.95 -35.73 33.09
CA GLU A 486 13.58 -37.04 32.86
C GLU A 486 13.63 -37.37 31.37
N PHE A 487 12.53 -37.14 30.65
CA PHE A 487 12.47 -37.34 29.21
C PHE A 487 13.51 -36.52 28.46
N VAL A 488 13.59 -35.20 28.70
CA VAL A 488 14.51 -34.32 27.97
C VAL A 488 15.97 -34.67 28.25
N LYS A 489 16.31 -35.06 29.50
CA LYS A 489 17.67 -35.53 29.84
C LYS A 489 18.07 -36.76 29.04
N ASN A 490 17.13 -37.67 28.80
CA ASN A 490 17.37 -38.97 28.17
C ASN A 490 17.11 -39.00 26.65
N LEU A 491 16.45 -37.97 26.09
CA LEU A 491 16.19 -37.86 24.65
C LEU A 491 17.51 -37.88 23.88
N LYS A 492 17.64 -38.63 22.79
CA LYS A 492 18.90 -38.77 22.04
C LYS A 492 18.79 -38.23 20.64
#